data_AF-A0A6I0E2I3-F1
#
_entry.id   AF-A0A6I0E2I3-F1
#
_cell.length_a   1.000
_cell.length_b   1.000
_cell.length_c   1.000
_cell.angle_alpha   90.00
_cell.angle_beta   90.00
_cell.angle_gamma   90.00
#
_symmetry.space_group_name_H-M   'P 1'
#
loop_
_entity.id
_entity.type
_entity.pdbx_description
1 polymer ?
#
loop_
_entity_poly.entity_id
_entity_poly.type
_entity_poly.pdbx_seq_one_letter_code
_entity_poly.pdbx_strand_id
1 'polypeptide(L)'
;MNAKEYIRYLLSIENYSFSLDEIARETAGSSNSLKFELLRLSEKGEIVNLRKGFYLIITPRYSSAKKLPIQLYCEKLFKYLNRNYYVSLFSAAKFHGASHQQVQRDYLITEQPKFNDISKKNIDIRFFTTRNWT
;
A
#
# COMPACT_ATOMS: atom_id res chain seq x y z
N MET A 1 -2.36 -1.96 -23.25
CA MET A 1 -3.15 -1.27 -22.21
C MET A 1 -2.41 -0.01 -21.78
N ASN A 2 -3.10 1.07 -21.38
CA ASN A 2 -2.48 2.23 -20.70
C ASN A 2 -2.57 2.09 -19.16
N ALA A 3 -1.92 2.96 -18.39
CA ALA A 3 -1.89 2.80 -16.92
C ALA A 3 -3.30 2.89 -16.30
N LYS A 4 -4.15 3.77 -16.84
CA LYS A 4 -5.54 3.93 -16.36
C LYS A 4 -6.39 2.67 -16.59
N GLU A 5 -6.26 2.03 -17.74
CA GLU A 5 -6.93 0.76 -18.03
C GLU A 5 -6.42 -0.35 -17.11
N TYR A 6 -5.11 -0.40 -16.84
CA TYR A 6 -4.55 -1.38 -15.90
C TYR A 6 -5.10 -1.20 -14.49
N ILE A 7 -5.14 0.04 -14.01
CA ILE A 7 -5.73 0.37 -12.70
C ILE A 7 -7.20 -0.04 -12.64
N ARG A 8 -7.97 0.19 -13.71
CA ARG A 8 -9.37 -0.26 -13.78
C ARG A 8 -9.50 -1.77 -13.73
N TYR A 9 -8.62 -2.49 -14.45
CA TYR A 9 -8.55 -3.95 -14.38
C TYR A 9 -8.25 -4.42 -12.96
N LEU A 10 -7.24 -3.87 -12.30
CA LEU A 10 -6.89 -4.21 -10.92
C LEU A 10 -8.07 -4.00 -9.96
N LEU A 11 -8.78 -2.88 -10.10
CA LEU A 11 -9.96 -2.59 -9.28
C LEU A 11 -11.13 -3.56 -9.55
N SER A 12 -11.25 -4.09 -10.78
CA SER A 12 -12.29 -5.07 -11.13
C SER A 12 -12.11 -6.42 -10.44
N ILE A 13 -10.88 -6.73 -10.02
CA ILE A 13 -10.51 -7.95 -9.29
C ILE A 13 -10.16 -7.65 -7.82
N GLU A 14 -10.65 -6.53 -7.28
CA GLU A 14 -10.42 -6.08 -5.90
C GLU A 14 -8.94 -5.95 -5.50
N ASN A 15 -8.07 -5.66 -6.47
CA ASN A 15 -6.67 -5.38 -6.22
C ASN A 15 -6.43 -3.87 -6.17
N TYR A 16 -6.02 -3.38 -4.99
CA TYR A 16 -5.88 -1.95 -4.74
C TYR A 16 -4.43 -1.45 -4.70
N SER A 17 -3.48 -2.25 -5.18
CA SER A 17 -2.07 -1.86 -5.21
C SER A 17 -1.33 -2.49 -6.37
N PHE A 18 -0.21 -1.88 -6.75
CA PHE A 18 0.67 -2.41 -7.79
C PHE A 18 2.11 -1.97 -7.60
N SER A 19 3.05 -2.75 -8.13
CA SER A 19 4.44 -2.34 -8.27
C SER A 19 4.70 -1.64 -9.60
N LEU A 20 5.77 -0.84 -9.66
CA LEU A 20 6.20 -0.20 -10.90
C LEU A 20 6.54 -1.22 -11.99
N ASP A 21 7.09 -2.38 -11.60
CA ASP A 21 7.40 -3.48 -12.52
C ASP A 21 6.15 -4.17 -13.05
N GLU A 22 5.10 -4.33 -12.21
CA GLU A 22 3.81 -4.87 -12.64
C GLU A 22 3.19 -3.99 -13.71
N ILE A 23 3.05 -2.69 -13.45
CA ILE A 23 2.41 -1.80 -14.43
C ILE A 23 3.27 -1.62 -15.69
N ALA A 24 4.59 -1.57 -15.55
CA ALA A 24 5.49 -1.46 -16.71
C ALA A 24 5.38 -2.67 -17.66
N ARG A 25 5.11 -3.88 -17.15
CA ARG A 25 4.90 -5.07 -17.98
C ARG A 25 3.58 -5.05 -18.74
N GLU A 26 2.55 -4.45 -18.17
CA GLU A 26 1.20 -4.42 -18.74
C GLU A 26 0.94 -3.20 -19.64
N THR A 27 1.79 -2.17 -19.55
CA THR A 27 1.68 -0.96 -20.36
C THR A 27 2.65 -0.94 -21.52
N ALA A 28 2.17 -0.55 -22.71
CA ALA A 28 2.99 -0.46 -23.92
C ALA A 28 3.79 0.86 -24.05
N GLY A 29 3.71 1.75 -23.05
CA GLY A 29 4.33 3.07 -23.07
C GLY A 29 5.83 3.04 -22.75
N SER A 30 6.56 4.06 -23.19
CA SER A 30 7.95 4.26 -22.76
C SER A 30 8.03 4.54 -21.25
N SER A 31 9.17 4.23 -20.62
CA SER A 31 9.36 4.44 -19.17
C SER A 31 9.11 5.89 -18.74
N ASN A 32 9.46 6.86 -19.59
CA ASN A 32 9.18 8.28 -19.34
C ASN A 32 7.69 8.60 -19.41
N SER A 33 6.98 8.07 -20.41
CA SER A 33 5.53 8.26 -20.55
C SER A 33 4.78 7.71 -19.34
N LEU A 34 5.11 6.49 -18.90
CA LEU A 34 4.54 5.88 -17.71
C LEU A 34 4.82 6.71 -16.45
N LYS A 35 6.04 7.24 -16.29
CA LYS A 35 6.39 8.10 -15.15
C LYS A 35 5.52 9.36 -15.11
N PHE A 36 5.30 10.03 -16.24
CA PHE A 36 4.42 11.20 -16.31
C PHE A 36 2.96 10.84 -16.04
N GLU A 37 2.49 9.69 -16.52
CA GLU A 37 1.12 9.22 -16.25
C GLU A 37 0.91 8.95 -14.75
N LEU A 38 1.85 8.24 -14.11
CA LEU A 38 1.83 7.98 -12.66
C LEU A 38 1.92 9.27 -11.84
N LEU A 39 2.74 10.24 -12.27
CA LEU A 39 2.82 11.55 -11.61
C LEU A 39 1.46 12.25 -11.65
N ARG A 40 0.83 12.34 -12.82
CA ARG A 40 -0.49 12.96 -13.00
C ARG A 40 -1.56 12.27 -12.13
N LEU A 41 -1.56 10.95 -12.07
CA LEU A 41 -2.48 10.19 -11.21
C LEU A 41 -2.23 10.45 -9.71
N SER A 42 -0.96 10.57 -9.32
CA SER A 42 -0.58 10.88 -7.93
C SER A 42 -0.96 12.31 -7.53
N GLU A 43 -0.86 13.28 -8.43
CA GLU A 43 -1.28 14.67 -8.21
C GLU A 43 -2.79 14.78 -8.03
N LYS A 44 -3.56 14.01 -8.80
CA LYS A 44 -5.02 13.88 -8.63
C LYS A 44 -5.42 13.13 -7.36
N GLY A 45 -4.48 12.47 -6.70
CA GLY A 45 -4.74 11.64 -5.52
C GLY A 45 -5.41 10.31 -5.83
N GLU A 46 -5.43 9.88 -7.09
CA GLU A 46 -5.98 8.58 -7.52
C GLU A 46 -5.03 7.43 -7.14
N ILE A 47 -3.73 7.72 -7.02
CA ILE A 47 -2.73 6.78 -6.52
C ILE A 47 -1.81 7.43 -5.48
N VAL A 48 -1.19 6.61 -4.65
CA VAL A 48 -0.17 7.04 -3.68
C VAL A 48 1.06 6.15 -3.81
N ASN A 49 2.22 6.75 -4.04
CA ASN A 49 3.50 6.05 -3.91
C ASN A 49 3.78 5.83 -2.40
N LEU A 50 3.45 4.63 -1.92
CA LEU A 50 3.56 4.26 -0.52
C LEU A 50 5.03 4.03 -0.11
N ARG A 51 5.75 3.33 -0.98
CA ARG A 51 7.17 3.03 -0.87
C ARG A 51 7.77 3.03 -2.27
N LYS A 52 9.07 3.28 -2.41
CA LYS A 52 9.76 3.32 -3.71
C LYS A 52 9.36 2.11 -4.57
N GLY A 53 8.70 2.38 -5.70
CA GLY A 53 8.24 1.37 -6.65
C GLY A 53 6.92 0.67 -6.30
N PHE A 54 6.25 1.02 -5.21
CA PHE A 54 4.98 0.41 -4.78
C PHE A 54 3.89 1.48 -4.58
N TYR A 55 2.77 1.27 -5.25
CA TYR A 55 1.68 2.24 -5.34
C TYR A 55 0.38 1.65 -4.78
N LEU A 56 -0.37 2.48 -4.07
CA LEU A 56 -1.77 2.21 -3.69
C LEU A 56 -2.70 2.94 -4.64
N ILE A 57 -3.82 2.30 -4.97
CA ILE A 57 -4.93 2.88 -5.72
C ILE A 57 -5.96 3.39 -4.71
N ILE A 58 -6.25 4.69 -4.74
CA ILE A 58 -7.25 5.32 -3.88
C ILE A 58 -8.56 5.39 -4.67
N THR A 59 -9.47 4.47 -4.37
CA THR A 59 -10.79 4.46 -5.01
C THR A 59 -11.65 5.65 -4.56
N PRO A 60 -12.71 6.00 -5.30
CA PRO A 60 -13.63 7.08 -4.89
C PRO A 60 -14.13 6.93 -3.44
N ARG A 61 -14.36 5.70 -2.98
CA ARG A 61 -14.78 5.37 -1.60
C ARG A 61 -13.78 5.88 -0.54
N TYR A 62 -12.49 5.86 -0.85
CA TYR A 62 -11.42 6.25 0.08
C TYR A 62 -10.81 7.62 -0.24
N SER A 63 -11.37 8.34 -1.22
CA SER A 63 -10.84 9.63 -1.69
C SER A 63 -10.88 10.71 -0.62
N SER A 64 -11.97 10.81 0.16
CA SER A 64 -12.09 11.78 1.25
C SER A 64 -11.05 11.57 2.35
N ALA A 65 -10.85 10.31 2.76
CA ALA A 65 -9.86 9.93 3.77
C ALA A 65 -8.42 9.97 3.24
N LYS A 66 -8.23 9.91 1.91
CA LYS A 66 -6.92 9.77 1.24
C LYS A 66 -6.07 8.64 1.83
N LYS A 67 -6.73 7.59 2.35
CA LYS A 67 -6.13 6.46 3.05
C LYS A 67 -6.92 5.20 2.74
N LEU A 68 -6.19 4.15 2.35
CA LEU A 68 -6.74 2.82 2.19
C LEU A 68 -6.60 2.02 3.51
N PRO A 69 -7.61 1.23 3.93
CA PRO A 69 -7.46 0.28 5.03
C PRO A 69 -6.28 -0.67 4.78
N ILE A 70 -5.46 -0.92 5.80
CA ILE A 70 -4.25 -1.72 5.67
C ILE A 70 -4.52 -3.14 5.16
N GLN A 71 -5.68 -3.72 5.51
CA GLN A 71 -6.09 -5.06 5.10
C GLN A 71 -6.21 -5.21 3.57
N LEU A 72 -6.43 -4.11 2.83
CA LEU A 72 -6.61 -4.15 1.39
C LEU A 72 -5.30 -4.24 0.60
N TYR A 73 -4.14 -4.03 1.23
CA TYR A 73 -2.86 -4.00 0.51
C TYR A 73 -1.68 -4.61 1.28
N CYS A 74 -1.78 -4.85 2.58
CA CYS A 74 -0.65 -5.30 3.40
C CYS A 74 -0.03 -6.59 2.87
N GLU A 75 -0.88 -7.55 2.48
CA GLU A 75 -0.45 -8.83 1.92
C GLU A 75 0.39 -8.65 0.66
N LYS A 76 -0.11 -7.84 -0.29
CA LYS A 76 0.60 -7.56 -1.54
C LYS A 76 1.87 -6.75 -1.31
N LEU A 77 1.86 -5.81 -0.36
CA LEU A 77 3.05 -5.07 0.06
C LEU A 77 4.15 -6.01 0.56
N PHE A 78 3.83 -6.94 1.44
CA PHE A 78 4.84 -7.83 2.01
C PHE A 78 5.31 -8.93 1.07
N LYS A 79 4.45 -9.40 0.16
CA LYS A 79 4.88 -10.19 -1.01
C LYS A 79 5.89 -9.42 -1.86
N TYR A 80 5.64 -8.14 -2.15
CA TYR A 80 6.58 -7.29 -2.87
C TYR A 80 7.90 -7.05 -2.09
N LEU A 81 7.84 -6.92 -0.77
CA LEU A 81 9.01 -6.75 0.09
C LEU A 81 9.78 -8.04 0.35
N ASN A 82 9.23 -9.20 -0.04
CA ASN A 82 9.75 -10.54 0.24
C ASN A 82 10.11 -10.72 1.72
N ARG A 83 9.13 -10.43 2.58
CA ARG A 83 9.22 -10.55 4.04
C ARG A 83 7.90 -11.04 4.60
N ASN A 84 7.98 -11.81 5.66
CA ASN A 84 6.81 -12.15 6.43
C ASN A 84 6.36 -10.96 7.31
N TYR A 85 5.07 -10.91 7.61
CA TYR A 85 4.50 -9.87 8.47
C TYR A 85 3.32 -10.37 9.29
N TYR A 86 3.00 -9.64 10.34
CA TYR A 86 1.68 -9.68 10.94
C TYR A 86 1.23 -8.28 11.38
N VAL A 87 -0.08 -8.06 11.36
CA VAL A 87 -0.67 -6.87 11.95
C VAL A 87 -0.65 -7.01 13.47
N SER A 88 -0.17 -5.99 14.17
CA SER A 88 0.22 -6.08 15.58
C SER A 88 -0.32 -4.93 16.41
N LEU A 89 -0.08 -4.98 17.73
CA LEU A 89 -0.35 -3.90 18.68
C LEU A 89 -1.80 -3.38 18.57
N PHE A 90 -1.99 -2.06 18.56
CA PHE A 90 -3.31 -1.45 18.50
C PHE A 90 -4.06 -1.78 17.20
N SER A 91 -3.35 -2.01 16.08
CA SER A 91 -3.99 -2.42 14.83
C SER A 91 -4.62 -3.81 14.95
N ALA A 92 -3.92 -4.76 15.59
CA ALA A 92 -4.49 -6.08 15.88
C ALA A 92 -5.66 -5.98 16.88
N ALA A 93 -5.49 -5.22 17.97
CA ALA A 93 -6.55 -5.03 18.96
C ALA A 93 -7.84 -4.47 18.33
N LYS A 94 -7.72 -3.52 17.39
CA LYS A 94 -8.87 -3.01 16.62
C LYS A 94 -9.57 -4.09 15.82
N PHE A 95 -8.84 -4.99 15.16
CA PHE A 95 -9.45 -6.06 14.36
C PHE A 95 -10.16 -7.10 15.21
N HIS A 96 -9.69 -7.32 16.44
CA HIS A 96 -10.33 -8.22 17.40
C HIS A 96 -11.37 -7.55 18.30
N GLY A 97 -11.75 -6.29 18.02
CA GLY A 97 -12.74 -5.56 18.82
C GLY A 97 -12.28 -5.18 20.23
N ALA A 98 -11.00 -5.36 20.54
CA ALA A 98 -10.40 -5.12 21.85
C ALA A 98 -9.80 -3.69 21.99
N SER A 99 -10.13 -2.78 21.07
CA SER A 99 -9.65 -1.38 21.10
C SER A 99 -10.76 -0.43 21.50
N HIS A 100 -10.58 0.28 22.62
CA HIS A 100 -11.48 1.34 23.08
C HIS A 100 -11.30 2.67 22.32
N GLN A 101 -10.18 2.83 21.59
CA GLN A 101 -9.85 4.06 20.88
C GLN A 101 -9.65 3.83 19.38
N GLN A 102 -9.85 4.90 18.59
CA GLN A 102 -9.55 4.87 17.17
C GLN A 102 -8.04 4.84 16.94
N VAL A 103 -7.58 3.76 16.31
CA VAL A 103 -6.18 3.58 15.90
C VAL A 103 -5.81 4.63 14.85
N GLN A 104 -4.87 5.52 15.20
CA GLN A 104 -4.39 6.60 14.33
C GLN A 104 -3.28 6.16 13.36
N ARG A 105 -2.53 5.11 13.73
CA ARG A 105 -1.38 4.59 12.99
C ARG A 105 -1.48 3.09 12.84
N ASP A 106 -1.01 2.56 11.73
CA ASP A 106 -0.99 1.13 11.53
C ASP A 106 0.33 0.52 12.03
N TYR A 107 0.23 -0.62 12.73
CA TYR A 107 1.36 -1.27 13.38
C TYR A 107 1.61 -2.64 12.79
N LEU A 108 2.82 -2.86 12.27
CA LEU A 108 3.24 -4.10 11.64
C LEU A 108 4.50 -4.62 12.30
N ILE A 109 4.54 -5.92 12.58
CA ILE A 109 5.78 -6.61 12.96
C ILE A 109 6.25 -7.44 11.77
N THR A 110 7.55 -7.38 11.51
CA THR A 110 8.26 -8.08 10.42
C THR A 110 9.54 -8.71 10.97
N GLU A 111 10.23 -9.49 10.15
CA GLU A 111 11.57 -9.99 10.43
C GLU A 111 12.62 -8.87 10.49
N GLN A 112 13.78 -9.15 11.10
CA GLN A 112 14.94 -8.27 11.02
C GLN A 112 15.59 -8.33 9.62
N PRO A 113 16.22 -7.25 9.13
CA PRO A 113 16.33 -5.92 9.75
C PRO A 113 15.03 -5.10 9.63
N LYS A 114 14.82 -4.18 10.58
CA LYS A 114 13.65 -3.31 10.61
C LYS A 114 13.55 -2.46 9.34
N PHE A 115 12.36 -2.37 8.76
CA PHE A 115 12.06 -1.38 7.73
C PHE A 115 11.91 0.03 8.30
N ASN A 116 12.32 1.03 7.50
CA ASN A 116 11.94 2.41 7.76
C ASN A 116 10.41 2.56 7.79
N ASP A 117 9.91 3.22 8.83
CA ASP A 117 8.51 3.60 8.98
C ASP A 117 8.03 4.39 7.74
N ILE A 118 6.75 4.21 7.39
CA ILE A 118 6.14 4.94 6.28
C ILE A 118 5.31 6.07 6.87
N SER A 119 5.67 7.31 6.54
CA SER A 119 4.86 8.49 6.84
C SER A 119 4.61 9.24 5.53
N LYS A 120 3.35 9.17 5.05
CA LYS A 120 2.89 9.74 3.77
C LYS A 120 1.49 10.29 3.93
N LYS A 121 1.35 11.62 4.07
CA LYS A 121 0.05 12.30 4.24
C LYS A 121 -0.74 11.65 5.40
N ASN A 122 -1.89 11.03 5.10
CA ASN A 122 -2.77 10.38 6.07
C ASN A 122 -2.37 8.92 6.38
N ILE A 123 -1.31 8.40 5.75
CA ILE A 123 -0.80 7.06 5.97
C ILE A 123 0.41 7.14 6.90
N ASP A 124 0.29 6.51 8.07
CA ASP A 124 1.37 6.35 9.04
C ASP A 124 1.43 4.87 9.45
N ILE A 125 2.52 4.21 9.07
CA ILE A 125 2.78 2.79 9.31
C ILE A 125 4.08 2.67 10.10
N ARG A 126 4.01 2.01 11.25
CA ARG A 126 5.13 1.74 12.13
C ARG A 126 5.55 0.29 12.04
N PHE A 127 6.83 0.08 11.71
CA PHE A 127 7.41 -1.26 11.68
C PHE A 127 8.11 -1.57 12.99
N PHE A 128 7.85 -2.76 13.49
CA PHE A 128 8.53 -3.38 14.62
C PHE A 128 9.11 -4.71 14.14
N THR A 129 10.02 -5.29 14.92
CA THR A 129 10.66 -6.55 14.54
C THR A 129 10.58 -7.58 15.65
N THR A 130 10.37 -8.83 15.26
CA THR A 130 10.64 -9.99 16.11
C THR A 130 11.93 -10.67 15.65
N ARG A 131 12.67 -11.25 16.59
CA ARG A 131 13.83 -12.11 16.28
C ARG A 131 13.41 -13.52 15.87
N ASN A 132 12.31 -14.01 16.47
CA ASN A 132 11.80 -15.36 16.22
C ASN A 132 10.55 -15.24 15.35
N TRP A 133 10.68 -15.70 14.11
CA TRP A 133 9.58 -15.90 13.17
C TRP A 133 9.28 -17.40 13.15
N THR A 134 8.44 -17.85 14.08
CA THR A 134 8.02 -19.26 14.20
C THR A 134 6.52 -19.32 14.20
#